data_AF-A7S804-F1
#
_entry.id   AF-A7S804-F1
#
_cell.length_a   1.000
_cell.length_b   1.000
_cell.length_c   1.000
_cell.angle_alpha   90.00
_cell.angle_beta   90.00
_cell.angle_gamma   90.00
#
_symmetry.space_group_name_H-M   'P 1'
#
loop_
_entity.id
_entity.type
_entity.pdbx_description
1 polymer ?
#
loop_
_entity_poly.entity_id
_entity_poly.type
_entity_poly.pdbx_seq_one_letter_code
_entity_poly.pdbx_strand_id
1 'polypeptide(L)'
;ALVGSTSVGFTLLGCVLASNLCERWTCRVTNGIGILSSLLGLVLSSLARSIYPLYFTYSLFMGFGNACSLCASFISVRRYFDKHYYLAMGICTSGTGMGVLVFVPLSQLLIDFLGWRDTFRVFATGAVLLLLLTFIYDPNVEVPLANNASAASAGAATESPCRGMFDLSVWKYPDFTVAVVAISISSFGHMAPFVNLIKYSAEQGVSAQKGSLLFVFIGISSIISRLISARLCDVSFIKPRHVNQAAAVLSGVVTILLTLASTFTFLAVLAVAYGVADGAYKVTINILFINSVDLKRGPSAFGQAQMVTSLSSVAGPAIAG
;
A
#
# COMPACT_ATOMS: atom_id res chain seq x y z
N ALA A 1 -1.63 3.73 -18.89
CA ALA A 1 -0.40 3.30 -18.17
C ALA A 1 0.26 4.47 -17.45
N LEU A 2 0.74 5.51 -18.16
CA LEU A 2 1.53 6.60 -17.57
C LEU A 2 0.81 7.35 -16.42
N VAL A 3 -0.48 7.69 -16.59
CA VAL A 3 -1.31 8.35 -15.54
C VAL A 3 -1.40 7.52 -14.25
N GLY A 4 -1.48 6.19 -14.37
CA GLY A 4 -1.54 5.29 -13.23
C GLY A 4 -0.22 5.23 -12.48
N SER A 5 0.89 5.10 -13.20
CA SER A 5 2.24 5.07 -12.61
C SER A 5 2.58 6.38 -11.90
N THR A 6 2.23 7.53 -12.47
CA THR A 6 2.43 8.83 -11.82
C THR A 6 1.57 8.96 -10.56
N SER A 7 0.31 8.52 -10.59
CA SER A 7 -0.56 8.52 -9.41
C SER A 7 -0.03 7.63 -8.28
N VAL A 8 0.48 6.43 -8.60
CA VAL A 8 1.12 5.54 -7.61
C VAL A 8 2.38 6.19 -7.02
N GLY A 9 3.21 6.83 -7.86
CA GLY A 9 4.36 7.61 -7.38
C GLY A 9 3.97 8.72 -6.41
N PHE A 10 2.97 9.53 -6.76
CA PHE A 10 2.44 10.58 -5.87
C PHE A 10 1.82 10.01 -4.60
N THR A 11 1.17 8.85 -4.65
CA THR A 11 0.62 8.17 -3.48
C THR A 11 1.73 7.87 -2.48
N LEU A 12 2.83 7.30 -2.95
CA LEU A 12 3.89 6.82 -2.07
C LEU A 12 4.76 7.98 -1.54
N LEU A 13 5.06 8.98 -2.37
CA LEU A 13 5.70 10.21 -1.93
C LEU A 13 4.82 11.00 -0.95
N GLY A 14 3.51 11.02 -1.21
CA GLY A 14 2.52 11.68 -0.37
C GLY A 14 2.34 11.04 1.01
N CYS A 15 2.85 9.82 1.24
CA CYS A 15 2.71 9.12 2.52
C CYS A 15 3.35 9.88 3.69
N VAL A 16 4.44 10.63 3.47
CA VAL A 16 5.07 11.47 4.51
C VAL A 16 4.16 12.65 4.90
N LEU A 17 3.50 13.26 3.92
CA LEU A 17 2.52 14.33 4.17
C LEU A 17 1.32 13.76 4.92
N ALA A 18 0.78 12.64 4.43
CA ALA A 18 -0.35 11.95 5.01
C ALA A 18 -0.11 11.48 6.45
N SER A 19 1.09 10.95 6.76
CA SER A 19 1.43 10.52 8.12
C SER A 19 1.51 11.70 9.09
N ASN A 20 2.06 12.84 8.67
CA ASN A 20 2.08 14.06 9.49
C ASN A 20 0.67 14.64 9.70
N LEU A 21 -0.20 14.57 8.69
CA LEU A 21 -1.62 14.93 8.86
C LEU A 21 -2.30 14.02 9.91
N CYS A 22 -2.02 12.72 9.89
CA CYS A 22 -2.53 11.77 10.88
C CYS A 22 -2.04 12.08 12.30
N GLU A 23 -0.81 12.59 12.45
CA GLU A 23 -0.25 13.03 13.74
C GLU A 23 -0.92 14.32 14.25
N ARG A 24 -1.20 15.28 13.35
CA ARG A 24 -1.75 16.60 13.73
C ARG A 24 -3.25 16.62 14.01
N TRP A 25 -4.05 15.93 13.21
CA TRP A 25 -5.51 16.12 13.20
C TRP A 25 -6.35 14.91 13.53
N THR A 26 -5.79 13.69 13.59
CA THR A 26 -6.45 12.35 13.66
C THR A 26 -6.52 11.61 12.33
N CYS A 27 -6.62 10.27 12.37
CA CYS A 27 -6.67 9.40 11.20
C CYS A 27 -8.02 9.56 10.47
N ARG A 28 -9.12 9.75 11.20
CA ARG A 28 -10.44 10.05 10.64
C ARG A 28 -10.45 11.30 9.77
N VAL A 29 -9.94 12.42 10.29
CA VAL A 29 -9.88 13.69 9.53
C VAL A 29 -8.98 13.53 8.30
N THR A 30 -7.84 12.84 8.47
CA THR A 30 -6.90 12.61 7.36
C THR A 30 -7.53 11.75 6.26
N ASN A 31 -8.25 10.67 6.62
CA ASN A 31 -8.95 9.84 5.65
C ASN A 31 -10.07 10.62 4.94
N GLY A 32 -10.82 11.46 5.67
CA GLY A 32 -11.85 12.32 5.09
C GLY A 32 -11.29 13.32 4.07
N ILE A 33 -10.17 13.99 4.39
CA ILE A 33 -9.44 14.86 3.46
C ILE A 33 -8.96 14.07 2.24
N GLY A 34 -8.47 12.85 2.46
CA GLY A 34 -8.03 11.96 1.41
C GLY A 34 -9.15 11.62 0.42
N ILE A 35 -10.31 11.20 0.93
CA ILE A 35 -11.48 10.86 0.10
C ILE A 35 -12.01 12.09 -0.63
N LEU A 36 -12.07 13.26 0.01
CA LEU A 36 -12.47 14.51 -0.65
C LEU A 36 -11.49 14.90 -1.76
N SER A 37 -10.19 14.73 -1.56
CA SER A 37 -9.18 14.92 -2.60
C SER A 37 -9.39 13.95 -3.76
N SER A 38 -9.59 12.66 -3.48
CA SER A 38 -9.87 11.66 -4.52
C SER A 38 -11.16 11.96 -5.30
N LEU A 39 -12.21 12.40 -4.61
CA LEU A 39 -13.47 12.83 -5.22
C LEU A 39 -13.25 14.01 -6.18
N LEU A 40 -12.53 15.03 -5.72
CA LEU A 40 -12.19 16.19 -6.54
C LEU A 40 -11.36 15.78 -7.76
N GLY A 41 -10.38 14.89 -7.57
CA GLY A 41 -9.58 14.32 -8.65
C GLY A 41 -10.42 13.58 -9.70
N LEU A 42 -11.37 12.75 -9.28
CA LEU A 42 -12.27 12.01 -10.19
C LEU A 42 -13.21 12.94 -10.96
N VAL A 43 -13.81 13.92 -10.29
CA VAL A 43 -14.73 14.88 -10.92
C VAL A 43 -13.98 15.76 -11.92
N LEU A 44 -12.84 16.33 -11.54
CA LEU A 44 -12.00 17.13 -12.45
C LEU A 44 -11.51 16.31 -13.65
N SER A 45 -11.14 15.05 -13.42
CA SER A 45 -10.74 14.12 -14.49
C SER A 45 -11.87 13.85 -15.47
N SER A 46 -13.12 13.75 -15.00
CA SER A 46 -14.30 13.56 -15.87
C SER A 46 -14.55 14.74 -16.81
N LEU A 47 -14.16 15.95 -16.39
CA LEU A 47 -14.34 17.21 -17.13
C LEU A 47 -13.17 17.52 -18.07
N ALA A 48 -12.03 16.85 -17.91
CA ALA A 48 -10.83 17.11 -18.69
C ALA A 48 -11.07 16.87 -20.19
N ARG A 49 -10.81 17.88 -21.03
CA ARG A 49 -10.91 17.79 -22.51
C ARG A 49 -9.57 17.54 -23.20
N SER A 50 -8.48 17.55 -22.44
CA SER A 50 -7.12 17.36 -22.91
C SER A 50 -6.35 16.42 -21.98
N ILE A 51 -5.33 15.73 -22.51
CA ILE A 51 -4.56 14.73 -21.78
C ILE A 51 -3.66 15.37 -20.71
N TYR A 52 -3.14 16.57 -20.95
CA TYR A 52 -2.26 17.29 -20.02
C TYR A 52 -2.94 17.64 -18.68
N PRO A 53 -4.12 18.29 -18.66
CA PRO A 53 -4.82 18.54 -17.40
C PRO A 53 -5.29 17.23 -16.74
N LEU A 54 -5.55 16.16 -17.49
CA LEU A 54 -5.87 14.84 -16.94
C LEU A 54 -4.69 14.25 -16.16
N TYR A 55 -3.46 14.37 -16.67
CA TYR A 55 -2.26 13.93 -15.93
C TYR A 55 -2.14 14.62 -14.58
N PHE A 56 -2.31 15.95 -14.56
CA PHE A 56 -2.15 16.74 -13.35
C PHE A 56 -3.28 16.50 -12.35
N THR A 57 -4.53 16.61 -12.81
CA THR A 57 -5.71 16.49 -11.94
C THR A 57 -5.89 15.07 -11.40
N TYR A 58 -5.71 14.04 -12.23
CA TYR A 58 -5.80 12.67 -11.75
C TYR A 58 -4.63 12.32 -10.83
N SER A 59 -3.38 12.51 -11.29
CA SER A 59 -2.22 11.98 -10.55
C SER A 59 -2.02 12.67 -9.21
N LEU A 60 -2.19 14.00 -9.14
CA LEU A 60 -1.95 14.77 -7.91
C LEU A 60 -3.05 14.53 -6.87
N PHE A 61 -4.31 14.73 -7.25
CA PHE A 61 -5.43 14.65 -6.31
C PHE A 61 -5.77 13.21 -5.92
N MET A 62 -5.71 12.27 -6.88
CA MET A 62 -5.88 10.84 -6.58
C MET A 62 -4.68 10.29 -5.81
N GLY A 63 -3.46 10.70 -6.17
CA GLY A 63 -2.25 10.28 -5.48
C GLY A 63 -2.25 10.72 -4.03
N PHE A 64 -2.47 12.00 -3.77
CA PHE A 64 -2.58 12.53 -2.41
C PHE A 64 -3.74 11.89 -1.62
N GLY A 65 -4.91 11.74 -2.26
CA GLY A 65 -6.07 11.11 -1.63
C GLY A 65 -5.83 9.65 -1.23
N ASN A 66 -5.17 8.88 -2.10
CA ASN A 66 -4.75 7.51 -1.80
C ASN A 66 -3.69 7.48 -0.69
N ALA A 67 -2.75 8.43 -0.66
CA ALA A 67 -1.72 8.50 0.38
C ALA A 67 -2.35 8.70 1.77
N CYS A 68 -3.25 9.67 1.88
CA CYS A 68 -4.00 9.95 3.10
C CYS A 68 -4.80 8.73 3.57
N SER A 69 -5.52 8.08 2.65
CA SER A 69 -6.36 6.92 2.97
C SER A 69 -5.53 5.71 3.39
N LEU A 70 -4.40 5.48 2.71
CA LEU A 70 -3.48 4.38 3.00
C LEU A 70 -2.82 4.55 4.37
N CYS A 71 -2.26 5.73 4.65
CA CYS A 71 -1.64 6.01 5.95
C CYS A 71 -2.67 5.94 7.08
N ALA A 72 -3.84 6.58 6.93
CA ALA A 72 -4.88 6.56 7.94
C ALA A 72 -5.35 5.13 8.25
N SER A 73 -5.53 4.29 7.22
CA SER A 73 -5.95 2.90 7.40
C SER A 73 -4.92 2.07 8.17
N PHE A 74 -3.63 2.15 7.84
CA PHE A 74 -2.63 1.34 8.53
C PHE A 74 -2.28 1.85 9.94
N ILE A 75 -2.25 3.17 10.13
CA ILE A 75 -1.97 3.76 11.45
C ILE A 75 -3.14 3.50 12.41
N SER A 76 -4.39 3.61 11.94
CA SER A 76 -5.57 3.37 12.77
C SER A 76 -5.64 1.93 13.28
N VAL A 77 -5.31 0.92 12.47
CA VAL A 77 -5.32 -0.49 12.91
C VAL A 77 -4.45 -0.71 14.14
N ARG A 78 -3.28 -0.05 14.22
CA ARG A 78 -2.40 -0.13 15.40
C ARG A 78 -3.00 0.53 16.65
N ARG A 79 -3.90 1.49 16.49
CA ARG A 79 -4.57 2.19 17.60
C ARG A 79 -5.80 1.43 18.11
N TYR A 80 -6.46 0.67 17.26
CA TYR A 80 -7.69 -0.07 17.61
C TYR A 80 -7.43 -1.48 18.15
N PHE A 81 -6.35 -2.12 17.71
CA PHE A 81 -6.08 -3.52 18.03
C PHE A 81 -4.69 -3.68 18.66
N ASP A 82 -4.67 -4.05 19.94
CA ASP A 82 -3.44 -4.46 20.62
C ASP A 82 -3.22 -5.98 20.50
N LYS A 83 -4.21 -6.78 20.92
CA LYS A 83 -4.09 -8.25 21.04
C LYS A 83 -4.08 -8.99 19.70
N HIS A 84 -4.83 -8.51 18.72
CA HIS A 84 -4.97 -9.13 17.39
C HIS A 84 -4.49 -8.19 16.27
N TYR A 85 -3.48 -7.39 16.58
CA TYR A 85 -2.92 -6.37 15.68
C TYR A 85 -2.51 -6.96 14.33
N TYR A 86 -1.73 -8.06 14.32
CA TYR A 86 -1.16 -8.56 13.08
C TYR A 86 -2.25 -9.12 12.16
N LEU A 87 -3.19 -9.89 12.68
CA LEU A 87 -4.39 -10.31 11.94
C LEU A 87 -5.16 -9.11 11.36
N ALA A 88 -5.43 -8.08 12.16
CA ALA A 88 -6.18 -6.91 11.71
C ALA A 88 -5.44 -6.21 10.56
N MET A 89 -4.12 -6.11 10.62
CA MET A 89 -3.28 -5.63 9.51
C MET A 89 -3.37 -6.52 8.27
N GLY A 90 -3.40 -7.84 8.45
CA GLY A 90 -3.62 -8.81 7.36
C GLY A 90 -4.95 -8.60 6.65
N ILE A 91 -6.03 -8.43 7.41
CA ILE A 91 -7.37 -8.15 6.86
C ILE A 91 -7.39 -6.79 6.14
N CYS A 92 -6.85 -5.75 6.77
CA CYS A 92 -6.77 -4.41 6.17
C CYS A 92 -6.01 -4.40 4.83
N THR A 93 -4.83 -5.02 4.78
CA THR A 93 -4.01 -5.13 3.55
C THR A 93 -4.62 -6.05 2.49
N SER A 94 -5.41 -7.07 2.88
CA SER A 94 -6.09 -7.96 1.93
C SER A 94 -7.07 -7.22 1.02
N GLY A 95 -7.59 -6.08 1.49
CA GLY A 95 -8.45 -5.19 0.71
C GLY A 95 -7.82 -4.70 -0.59
N THR A 96 -6.49 -4.52 -0.63
CA THR A 96 -5.79 -4.14 -1.88
C THR A 96 -5.91 -5.22 -2.95
N GLY A 97 -5.78 -6.50 -2.57
CA GLY A 97 -5.94 -7.63 -3.50
C GLY A 97 -7.38 -7.79 -3.98
N MET A 98 -8.35 -7.71 -3.06
CA MET A 98 -9.77 -7.77 -3.40
C MET A 98 -10.18 -6.63 -4.32
N GLY A 99 -9.66 -5.42 -4.06
CA GLY A 99 -9.88 -4.25 -4.88
C GLY A 99 -9.49 -4.48 -6.33
N VAL A 100 -8.31 -5.03 -6.59
CA VAL A 100 -7.87 -5.34 -7.96
C VAL A 100 -8.77 -6.38 -8.64
N LEU A 101 -9.15 -7.44 -7.94
CA LEU A 101 -9.98 -8.51 -8.52
C LEU A 101 -11.40 -8.04 -8.90
N VAL A 102 -11.99 -7.12 -8.12
CA VAL A 102 -13.36 -6.63 -8.34
C VAL A 102 -13.37 -5.37 -9.21
N PHE A 103 -12.54 -4.36 -8.89
CA PHE A 103 -12.58 -3.07 -9.58
C PHE A 103 -12.02 -3.12 -11.00
N VAL A 104 -11.05 -3.98 -11.31
CA VAL A 104 -10.51 -4.08 -12.67
C VAL A 104 -11.59 -4.52 -13.68
N PRO A 105 -12.28 -5.67 -13.53
CA PRO A 105 -13.33 -6.06 -14.46
C PRO A 105 -14.53 -5.13 -14.42
N LEU A 106 -14.90 -4.62 -13.24
CA LEU A 106 -15.97 -3.62 -13.12
C LEU A 106 -15.66 -2.35 -13.91
N SER A 107 -14.42 -1.87 -13.85
CA SER A 107 -13.99 -0.69 -14.60
C SER A 107 -14.05 -0.92 -16.11
N GLN A 108 -13.64 -2.08 -16.60
CA GLN A 108 -13.72 -2.42 -18.02
C GLN A 108 -15.18 -2.44 -18.49
N LEU A 109 -16.06 -3.10 -17.74
CA LEU A 109 -17.48 -3.16 -18.05
C LEU A 109 -18.12 -1.77 -18.09
N LEU A 110 -17.82 -0.90 -17.11
CA LEU A 110 -18.34 0.46 -17.08
C LEU A 110 -17.80 1.31 -18.26
N ILE A 111 -16.54 1.13 -18.63
CA ILE A 111 -15.94 1.82 -19.78
C ILE A 111 -16.62 1.39 -21.08
N ASP A 112 -16.92 0.10 -21.24
CA ASP A 112 -17.54 -0.43 -22.45
C ASP A 112 -18.99 0.06 -22.63
N PHE A 113 -19.75 0.20 -21.54
CA PHE A 113 -21.16 0.65 -21.59
C PHE A 113 -21.36 2.17 -21.52
N LEU A 114 -20.61 2.86 -20.65
CA LEU A 114 -20.83 4.28 -20.31
C LEU A 114 -19.70 5.18 -20.83
N GLY A 115 -18.61 4.60 -21.33
CA GLY A 115 -17.40 5.35 -21.64
C GLY A 115 -16.61 5.74 -20.39
N TRP A 116 -15.37 6.17 -20.61
CA TRP A 116 -14.42 6.45 -19.54
C TRP A 116 -14.80 7.66 -18.66
N ARG A 117 -15.50 8.66 -19.21
CA ARG A 117 -15.90 9.88 -18.47
C ARG A 117 -16.96 9.59 -17.42
N ASP A 118 -18.00 8.88 -17.82
CA ASP A 118 -19.09 8.55 -16.91
C ASP A 118 -18.67 7.45 -15.92
N THR A 119 -17.74 6.58 -16.31
CA THR A 119 -17.07 5.67 -15.35
C THR A 119 -16.38 6.43 -14.21
N PHE A 120 -15.66 7.52 -14.49
CA PHE A 120 -15.08 8.35 -13.42
C PHE A 120 -16.12 8.98 -12.51
N ARG A 121 -17.29 9.35 -13.05
CA ARG A 121 -18.40 9.89 -12.24
C ARG A 121 -19.02 8.83 -11.34
N VAL A 122 -19.20 7.61 -11.84
CA VAL A 122 -19.67 6.48 -11.03
C VAL A 122 -18.72 6.20 -9.87
N PHE A 123 -17.40 6.20 -10.12
CA PHE A 123 -16.41 6.07 -9.05
C PHE A 123 -16.41 7.27 -8.08
N ALA A 124 -16.66 8.48 -8.56
CA ALA A 124 -16.83 9.65 -7.71
C ALA A 124 -18.03 9.48 -6.77
N THR A 125 -19.17 8.98 -7.27
CA THR A 125 -20.33 8.66 -6.43
C THR A 125 -20.00 7.60 -5.39
N GLY A 126 -19.26 6.56 -5.76
CA GLY A 126 -18.76 5.56 -4.82
C GLY A 126 -17.87 6.16 -3.73
N ALA A 127 -16.99 7.10 -4.07
CA ALA A 127 -16.14 7.80 -3.10
C ALA A 127 -16.95 8.61 -2.07
N VAL A 128 -18.10 9.17 -2.44
CA VAL A 128 -19.01 9.83 -1.48
C VAL A 128 -19.56 8.84 -0.46
N LEU A 129 -19.91 7.61 -0.88
CA LEU A 129 -20.33 6.56 0.06
C LEU A 129 -19.20 6.16 1.01
N LEU A 130 -17.97 6.08 0.51
CA LEU A 130 -16.79 5.82 1.35
C LEU A 130 -16.55 6.96 2.36
N LEU A 131 -16.86 8.20 2.00
CA LEU A 131 -16.78 9.34 2.92
C LEU A 131 -17.68 9.13 4.13
N LEU A 132 -18.90 8.60 3.92
CA LEU A 132 -19.83 8.26 5.00
C LEU A 132 -19.28 7.14 5.91
N LEU A 133 -18.59 6.15 5.35
CA LEU A 133 -17.94 5.10 6.14
C LEU A 133 -16.80 5.64 7.02
N THR A 134 -16.22 6.79 6.69
CA THR A 134 -15.20 7.44 7.52
C THR A 134 -15.75 7.87 8.89
N PHE A 135 -17.06 8.05 9.03
CA PHE A 135 -17.70 8.35 10.31
C PHE A 135 -17.73 7.16 11.27
N ILE A 136 -17.46 5.94 10.78
CA ILE A 136 -17.33 4.72 11.60
C ILE A 136 -16.07 4.77 12.47
N TYR A 137 -15.06 5.55 12.08
CA TYR A 137 -13.87 5.75 12.91
C TYR A 137 -14.29 6.47 14.21
N ASP A 138 -14.22 5.73 15.31
CA ASP A 138 -14.44 6.21 16.66
C ASP A 138 -13.37 7.27 17.02
N PRO A 139 -13.77 8.54 17.23
CA PRO A 139 -12.84 9.61 17.57
C PRO A 139 -12.16 9.39 18.93
N ASN A 140 -12.75 8.59 19.82
CA ASN A 140 -12.24 8.37 21.18
C ASN A 140 -11.03 7.42 21.23
N VAL A 141 -10.87 6.57 20.21
CA VAL A 141 -9.71 5.66 20.09
C VAL A 141 -8.51 6.38 19.45
N GLU A 142 -8.76 7.46 18.72
CA GLU A 142 -7.73 8.20 17.98
C GLU A 142 -7.08 9.35 18.76
N VAL A 143 -7.45 9.54 20.04
CA VAL A 143 -6.93 10.63 20.88
C VAL A 143 -5.41 10.71 20.73
N PRO A 144 -4.87 11.84 20.24
CA PRO A 144 -3.44 12.00 20.07
C PRO A 144 -2.75 11.75 21.42
N LEU A 145 -1.69 10.94 21.42
CA LEU A 145 -0.79 10.76 22.57
C LEU A 145 -0.33 12.11 23.18
N ALA A 146 -0.40 13.21 22.44
CA ALA A 146 -0.16 14.57 22.91
C ALA A 146 -1.13 15.03 24.02
N ASN A 147 -2.41 14.63 23.98
CA ASN A 147 -3.39 15.03 25.00
C ASN A 147 -3.31 14.17 26.26
N ASN A 148 -3.00 12.87 26.13
CA ASN A 148 -2.86 11.98 27.29
C ASN A 148 -1.56 12.24 28.08
N ALA A 149 -0.50 12.74 27.42
CA ALA A 149 0.67 13.25 28.13
C ALA A 149 0.33 14.52 28.92
N SER A 150 -0.46 15.43 28.35
CA SER A 150 -0.84 16.69 28.99
C SER A 150 -1.72 16.52 30.24
N ALA A 151 -2.50 15.45 30.33
CA ALA A 151 -3.31 15.14 31.52
C ALA A 151 -2.54 14.37 32.61
N ALA A 152 -1.47 13.64 32.26
CA ALA A 152 -0.69 12.83 33.20
C ALA A 152 0.58 13.52 33.73
N SER A 153 1.06 14.58 33.07
CA SER A 153 2.30 15.27 33.46
C SER A 153 2.06 16.69 33.98
N ALA A 154 1.45 16.82 35.15
CA ALA A 154 1.48 18.06 35.93
C ALA A 154 2.81 18.25 36.72
N GLY A 155 3.92 17.60 36.32
CA GLY A 155 5.13 17.63 37.16
C GLY A 155 6.48 17.19 36.61
N ALA A 156 6.68 16.93 35.31
CA ALA A 156 8.01 16.57 34.83
C ALA A 156 8.27 17.03 33.38
N ALA A 157 9.34 17.83 33.24
CA ALA A 157 10.13 18.13 32.05
C ALA A 157 9.39 18.43 30.74
N THR A 158 9.66 19.62 30.18
CA THR A 158 9.39 20.06 28.81
C THR A 158 9.69 18.96 27.76
N GLU A 159 8.71 18.11 27.44
CA GLU A 159 8.80 17.22 26.28
C GLU A 159 8.67 18.07 25.01
N SER A 160 9.61 17.87 24.09
CA SER A 160 9.72 18.65 22.85
C SER A 160 8.47 18.50 21.97
N PRO A 161 8.02 19.55 21.29
CA PRO A 161 6.82 19.50 20.45
C PRO A 161 6.98 18.47 19.31
N CYS A 162 5.86 17.90 18.86
CA CYS A 162 5.75 16.99 17.71
C CYS A 162 6.73 17.39 16.60
N ARG A 163 7.72 16.54 16.31
CA ARG A 163 8.84 16.84 15.41
C ARG A 163 8.45 16.78 13.94
N GLY A 164 7.52 17.63 13.51
CA GLY A 164 7.30 17.99 12.11
C GLY A 164 7.14 16.84 11.11
N MET A 165 7.16 17.19 9.83
CA MET A 165 6.98 16.26 8.70
C MET A 165 8.11 15.24 8.55
N PHE A 166 9.30 15.58 9.04
CA PHE A 166 10.52 14.80 8.90
C PHE A 166 11.19 14.65 10.27
N ASP A 167 10.59 13.85 11.15
CA ASP A 167 11.31 13.43 12.36
C ASP A 167 12.39 12.43 11.98
N LEU A 168 13.56 12.93 11.58
CA LEU A 168 14.70 12.10 11.18
C LEU A 168 15.25 11.24 12.34
N SER A 169 14.76 11.43 13.56
CA SER A 169 15.16 10.60 14.68
C SER A 169 14.69 9.15 14.57
N VAL A 170 13.75 8.82 13.68
CA VAL A 170 13.38 7.43 13.34
C VAL A 170 14.57 6.64 12.79
N TRP A 171 15.46 7.28 12.05
CA TRP A 171 16.66 6.67 11.46
C TRP A 171 17.75 6.32 12.49
N LYS A 172 17.60 6.81 13.73
CA LYS A 172 18.49 6.42 14.84
C LYS A 172 18.17 5.04 15.38
N TYR A 173 16.97 4.50 15.10
CA TYR A 173 16.63 3.13 15.44
C TYR A 173 17.30 2.17 14.44
N PRO A 174 18.22 1.31 14.87
CA PRO A 174 18.97 0.45 13.96
C PRO A 174 18.06 -0.55 13.25
N ASP A 175 17.08 -1.12 13.96
CA ASP A 175 16.11 -2.06 13.40
C ASP A 175 15.29 -1.42 12.26
N PHE A 176 14.87 -0.16 12.42
CA PHE A 176 14.15 0.60 11.40
C PHE A 176 15.04 0.86 10.18
N THR A 177 16.23 1.41 10.39
CA THR A 177 17.14 1.78 9.29
C THR A 177 17.56 0.56 8.47
N VAL A 178 17.92 -0.55 9.13
CA VAL A 178 18.27 -1.80 8.45
C VAL A 178 17.06 -2.35 7.67
N ALA A 179 15.87 -2.34 8.27
CA ALA A 179 14.66 -2.80 7.59
C ALA A 179 14.35 -1.98 6.34
N VAL A 180 14.37 -0.64 6.42
CA VAL A 180 14.08 0.24 5.28
C VAL A 180 15.09 0.05 4.15
N VAL A 181 16.39 -0.02 4.47
CA VAL A 181 17.43 -0.25 3.45
C VAL A 181 17.26 -1.62 2.78
N ALA A 182 17.11 -2.69 3.56
CA ALA A 182 16.96 -4.04 3.03
C ALA A 182 15.68 -4.21 2.18
N ILE A 183 14.56 -3.63 2.64
CA ILE A 183 13.28 -3.66 1.91
C ILE A 183 13.37 -2.80 0.64
N SER A 184 14.09 -1.68 0.66
CA SER A 184 14.30 -0.85 -0.55
C SER A 184 15.02 -1.65 -1.64
N ILE A 185 16.14 -2.29 -1.28
CA ILE A 185 16.93 -3.14 -2.21
C ILE A 185 16.06 -4.29 -2.73
N SER A 186 15.33 -4.97 -1.85
CA SER A 186 14.46 -6.09 -2.23
C SER A 186 13.30 -5.64 -3.13
N SER A 187 12.73 -4.46 -2.88
CA SER A 187 11.60 -3.91 -3.63
C SER A 187 11.97 -3.50 -5.05
N PHE A 188 13.25 -3.19 -5.30
CA PHE A 188 13.77 -2.92 -6.65
C PHE A 188 13.53 -4.10 -7.60
N GLY A 189 13.89 -5.33 -7.19
CA GLY A 189 13.68 -6.52 -8.01
C GLY A 189 12.24 -7.05 -7.98
N HIS A 190 11.51 -6.81 -6.89
CA HIS A 190 10.23 -7.48 -6.65
C HIS A 190 9.15 -7.14 -7.67
N MET A 191 9.03 -5.88 -8.15
CA MET A 191 7.96 -5.47 -9.07
C MET A 191 8.21 -5.86 -10.54
N ALA A 192 9.46 -6.12 -10.94
CA ALA A 192 9.80 -6.34 -12.35
C ALA A 192 9.16 -7.59 -12.98
N PRO A 193 9.13 -8.77 -12.32
CA PRO A 193 8.47 -9.96 -12.84
C PRO A 193 6.97 -9.73 -13.04
N PHE A 194 6.33 -9.06 -12.08
CA PHE A 194 4.91 -8.77 -12.13
C PHE A 194 4.55 -7.90 -13.34
N VAL A 195 5.29 -6.82 -13.60
CA VAL A 195 5.01 -5.91 -14.73
C VAL A 195 5.23 -6.59 -16.08
N ASN A 196 6.27 -7.42 -16.20
CA ASN A 196 6.65 -8.03 -17.47
C ASN A 196 6.01 -9.41 -17.72
N LEU A 197 5.21 -9.94 -16.77
CA LEU A 197 4.70 -11.31 -16.83
C LEU A 197 3.85 -11.62 -18.06
N ILE A 198 2.94 -10.71 -18.46
CA ILE A 198 2.12 -10.92 -19.67
C ILE A 198 3.01 -10.96 -20.90
N LYS A 199 3.94 -10.00 -21.04
CA LYS A 199 4.85 -9.92 -22.19
C LYS A 199 5.67 -11.21 -22.29
N TYR A 200 6.27 -11.65 -21.19
CA TYR A 200 7.02 -12.90 -21.14
C TYR A 200 6.15 -14.11 -21.49
N SER A 201 4.91 -14.19 -20.96
CA SER A 201 4.00 -15.29 -21.29
C SER A 201 3.65 -15.33 -22.79
N ALA A 202 3.49 -14.16 -23.43
CA ALA A 202 3.22 -14.07 -24.85
C ALA A 202 4.42 -14.51 -25.71
N GLU A 203 5.65 -14.18 -25.29
CA GLU A 203 6.89 -14.65 -25.94
C GLU A 203 7.03 -16.19 -25.86
N GLN A 204 6.49 -16.81 -24.82
CA GLN A 204 6.41 -18.27 -24.69
C GLN A 204 5.21 -18.90 -25.44
N GLY A 205 4.50 -18.13 -26.27
CA GLY A 205 3.37 -18.62 -27.06
C GLY A 205 2.07 -18.79 -26.26
N VAL A 206 1.97 -18.24 -25.05
CA VAL A 206 0.74 -18.26 -24.25
C VAL A 206 -0.23 -17.19 -24.77
N SER A 207 -1.47 -17.59 -25.04
CA SER A 207 -2.54 -16.67 -25.44
C SER A 207 -2.77 -15.58 -24.38
N ALA A 208 -3.16 -14.37 -24.81
CA ALA A 208 -3.46 -13.25 -23.91
C ALA A 208 -4.48 -13.59 -22.79
N GLN A 209 -5.50 -14.39 -23.10
CA GLN A 209 -6.51 -14.82 -22.12
C GLN A 209 -5.92 -15.73 -21.03
N LYS A 210 -4.97 -16.60 -21.38
CA LYS A 210 -4.24 -17.41 -20.39
C LYS A 210 -3.23 -16.54 -19.62
N GLY A 211 -2.57 -15.59 -20.28
CA GLY A 211 -1.67 -14.65 -19.62
C GLY A 211 -2.37 -13.81 -18.54
N SER A 212 -3.61 -13.36 -18.78
CA SER A 212 -4.38 -12.61 -17.77
C SER A 212 -4.80 -13.47 -16.57
N LEU A 213 -5.06 -14.77 -16.76
CA LEU A 213 -5.35 -15.70 -15.65
C LEU A 213 -4.20 -15.80 -14.64
N LEU A 214 -2.95 -15.60 -15.06
CA LEU A 214 -1.80 -15.60 -14.13
C LEU A 214 -1.92 -14.51 -13.07
N PHE A 215 -2.41 -13.33 -13.43
CA PHE A 215 -2.65 -12.24 -12.46
C PHE A 215 -3.81 -12.55 -11.50
N VAL A 216 -4.82 -13.29 -11.95
CA VAL A 216 -5.89 -13.77 -11.08
C VAL A 216 -5.32 -14.74 -10.04
N PHE A 217 -4.45 -15.67 -10.45
CA PHE A 217 -3.76 -16.57 -9.53
C PHE A 217 -2.86 -15.84 -8.53
N ILE A 218 -2.10 -14.84 -8.97
CA ILE A 218 -1.30 -13.97 -8.09
C ILE A 218 -2.22 -13.25 -7.10
N GLY A 219 -3.32 -12.67 -7.56
CA GLY A 219 -4.26 -11.92 -6.71
C GLY A 219 -4.87 -12.76 -5.59
N ILE A 220 -5.43 -13.93 -5.94
CA ILE A 220 -6.08 -14.83 -4.97
C ILE A 220 -5.07 -15.37 -3.96
N SER A 221 -3.92 -15.87 -4.43
CA SER A 221 -2.88 -16.41 -3.56
C SER A 221 -2.26 -15.34 -2.65
N SER A 222 -2.12 -14.10 -3.14
CA SER A 222 -1.67 -12.96 -2.36
C SER A 222 -2.65 -12.59 -1.25
N ILE A 223 -3.96 -12.57 -1.51
CA ILE A 223 -4.99 -12.36 -0.47
C ILE A 223 -4.90 -13.41 0.63
N ILE A 224 -4.85 -14.70 0.26
CA ILE A 224 -4.76 -15.80 1.23
C ILE A 224 -3.46 -15.70 2.04
N SER A 225 -2.35 -15.45 1.36
CA SER A 225 -1.03 -15.31 2.00
C SER A 225 -0.96 -14.13 2.96
N ARG A 226 -1.61 -13.00 2.66
CA ARG A 226 -1.69 -11.85 3.59
C ARG A 226 -2.33 -12.23 4.91
N LEU A 227 -3.41 -13.02 4.89
CA LEU A 227 -4.11 -13.46 6.09
C LEU A 227 -3.29 -14.49 6.88
N ILE A 228 -2.68 -15.46 6.19
CA ILE A 228 -1.86 -16.49 6.82
C ILE A 228 -0.59 -15.89 7.43
N SER A 229 0.13 -15.07 6.67
CA SER A 229 1.37 -14.43 7.14
C SER A 229 1.14 -13.46 8.29
N ALA A 230 0.02 -12.73 8.28
CA ALA A 230 -0.44 -11.93 9.41
C ALA A 230 -0.66 -12.78 10.67
N ARG A 231 -1.37 -13.91 10.56
CA ARG A 231 -1.58 -14.84 11.68
C ARG A 231 -0.28 -15.47 12.17
N LEU A 232 0.66 -15.77 11.27
CA LEU A 232 1.98 -16.27 11.65
C LEU A 232 2.73 -15.24 12.51
N CYS A 233 2.54 -13.94 12.29
CA CYS A 233 3.14 -12.90 13.12
C CYS A 233 2.55 -12.79 14.53
N ASP A 234 1.35 -13.34 14.78
CA ASP A 234 0.76 -13.43 16.14
C ASP A 234 1.42 -14.54 16.99
N VAL A 235 2.18 -15.45 16.38
CA VAL A 235 2.83 -16.57 17.07
C VAL A 235 4.09 -16.07 17.79
N SER A 236 4.17 -16.27 19.11
CA SER A 236 5.19 -15.68 19.99
C SER A 236 6.65 -15.95 19.60
N PHE A 237 6.94 -17.11 18.98
CA PHE A 237 8.29 -17.46 18.54
C PHE A 237 8.61 -17.01 17.10
N ILE A 238 7.61 -16.56 16.33
CA ILE A 238 7.79 -16.12 14.94
C ILE A 238 7.87 -14.59 14.92
N LYS A 239 9.05 -14.07 14.61
CA LYS A 239 9.24 -12.62 14.45
C LYS A 239 8.82 -12.19 13.03
N PRO A 240 8.10 -11.06 12.85
CA PRO A 240 7.69 -10.56 11.53
C PRO A 240 8.84 -10.42 10.53
N ARG A 241 10.05 -10.08 11.01
CA ARG A 241 11.27 -10.02 10.17
C ARG A 241 11.61 -11.33 9.47
N HIS A 242 11.40 -12.48 10.12
CA HIS A 242 11.72 -13.78 9.54
C HIS A 242 10.69 -14.16 8.46
N VAL A 243 9.42 -13.84 8.69
CA VAL A 243 8.36 -14.00 7.69
C VAL A 243 8.66 -13.14 6.46
N ASN A 244 9.07 -11.88 6.66
CA ASN A 244 9.48 -10.98 5.58
C ASN A 244 10.69 -11.51 4.78
N GLN A 245 11.72 -12.01 5.47
CA GLN A 245 12.92 -12.57 4.85
C GLN A 245 12.58 -13.83 4.03
N ALA A 246 11.79 -14.74 4.59
CA ALA A 246 11.33 -15.94 3.88
C ALA A 246 10.54 -15.58 2.63
N ALA A 247 9.64 -14.60 2.72
CA ALA A 247 8.86 -14.11 1.58
C ALA A 247 9.75 -13.46 0.50
N ALA A 248 10.74 -12.66 0.89
CA ALA A 248 11.69 -12.04 -0.04
C ALA A 248 12.55 -13.10 -0.77
N VAL A 249 13.06 -14.10 -0.04
CA VAL A 249 13.82 -15.21 -0.63
C VAL A 249 12.95 -16.01 -1.58
N LEU A 250 11.72 -16.35 -1.19
CA LEU A 250 10.78 -17.05 -2.07
C LEU A 250 10.50 -16.23 -3.35
N SER A 251 10.29 -14.92 -3.23
CA SER A 251 10.11 -14.05 -4.40
C SER A 251 11.33 -14.06 -5.33
N GLY A 252 12.55 -14.01 -4.78
CA GLY A 252 13.79 -14.10 -5.56
C GLY A 252 13.93 -15.44 -6.28
N VAL A 253 13.71 -16.56 -5.57
CA VAL A 253 13.75 -17.91 -6.15
C VAL A 253 12.73 -18.06 -7.27
N VAL A 254 11.48 -17.63 -7.05
CA VAL A 254 10.43 -17.68 -8.07
C VAL A 254 10.81 -16.84 -9.30
N THR A 255 11.42 -15.68 -9.10
CA THR A 255 11.88 -14.81 -10.20
C THR A 255 12.96 -15.49 -11.04
N ILE A 256 13.92 -16.17 -10.41
CA ILE A 256 14.95 -16.93 -11.12
C ILE A 256 14.33 -18.10 -11.88
N LEU A 257 13.44 -18.87 -11.23
CA LEU A 257 12.77 -20.02 -11.84
C LEU A 257 11.84 -19.61 -13.00
N LEU A 258 11.31 -18.38 -12.98
CA LEU A 258 10.49 -17.84 -14.07
C LEU A 258 11.24 -17.85 -15.40
N THR A 259 12.56 -17.65 -15.40
CA THR A 259 13.39 -17.68 -16.62
C THR A 259 13.43 -19.04 -17.30
N LEU A 260 13.10 -20.11 -16.58
CA LEU A 260 13.06 -21.49 -17.07
C LEU A 260 11.66 -21.91 -17.52
N ALA A 261 10.65 -21.06 -17.35
CA ALA A 261 9.25 -21.43 -17.52
C ALA A 261 8.79 -21.27 -18.98
N SER A 262 8.66 -22.39 -19.69
CA SER A 262 8.21 -22.46 -21.09
C SER A 262 6.78 -22.94 -21.28
N THR A 263 6.10 -23.37 -20.20
CA THR A 263 4.72 -23.88 -20.27
C THR A 263 3.78 -23.08 -19.39
N PHE A 264 2.51 -22.99 -19.79
CA PHE A 264 1.49 -22.28 -19.01
C PHE A 264 1.33 -22.85 -17.59
N THR A 265 1.37 -24.17 -17.43
CA THR A 265 1.26 -24.82 -16.11
C THR A 265 2.41 -24.40 -15.20
N PHE A 266 3.64 -24.36 -15.73
CA PHE A 266 4.79 -23.93 -14.93
C PHE A 266 4.68 -22.44 -14.56
N LEU A 267 4.28 -21.59 -15.51
CA LEU A 267 3.98 -20.18 -15.25
C LEU A 267 2.89 -20.00 -14.19
N ALA A 268 1.83 -20.82 -14.21
CA ALA A 268 0.75 -20.76 -13.24
C ALA A 268 1.21 -21.15 -11.82
N VAL A 269 2.02 -22.20 -11.68
CA VAL A 269 2.61 -22.60 -10.40
C VAL A 269 3.50 -21.48 -9.84
N LEU A 270 4.35 -20.90 -10.68
CA LEU A 270 5.21 -19.77 -10.28
C LEU A 270 4.41 -18.52 -9.96
N ALA A 271 3.30 -18.26 -10.68
CA ALA A 271 2.40 -17.14 -10.38
C ALA A 271 1.75 -17.29 -9.00
N VAL A 272 1.30 -18.50 -8.62
CA VAL A 272 0.80 -18.77 -7.27
C VAL A 272 1.90 -18.59 -6.22
N ALA A 273 3.10 -19.13 -6.45
CA ALA A 273 4.21 -18.99 -5.52
C ALA A 273 4.64 -17.52 -5.35
N TYR A 274 4.65 -16.75 -6.44
CA TYR A 274 4.92 -15.30 -6.41
C TYR A 274 3.83 -14.56 -5.64
N GLY A 275 2.55 -14.88 -5.84
CA GLY A 275 1.45 -14.26 -5.09
C GLY A 275 1.54 -14.59 -3.60
N VAL A 276 1.91 -15.82 -3.22
CA VAL A 276 2.20 -16.15 -1.82
C VAL A 276 3.35 -15.29 -1.27
N ALA A 277 4.44 -15.14 -2.02
CA ALA A 277 5.57 -14.31 -1.62
C ALA A 277 5.19 -12.82 -1.50
N ASP A 278 4.51 -12.23 -2.48
CA ASP A 278 4.02 -10.85 -2.47
C ASP A 278 3.08 -10.59 -1.28
N GLY A 279 2.11 -11.48 -1.05
CA GLY A 279 1.16 -11.32 0.05
C GLY A 279 1.84 -11.27 1.41
N ALA A 280 2.76 -12.22 1.66
CA ALA A 280 3.54 -12.26 2.89
C ALA A 280 4.45 -11.03 3.03
N TYR A 281 5.20 -10.71 1.98
CA TYR A 281 6.14 -9.59 1.94
C TYR A 281 5.45 -8.23 2.19
N LYS A 282 4.33 -7.96 1.52
CA LYS A 282 3.61 -6.68 1.65
C LYS A 282 3.01 -6.46 3.04
N VAL A 283 2.45 -7.50 3.66
CA VAL A 283 1.94 -7.42 5.03
C VAL A 283 3.06 -7.13 6.02
N THR A 284 4.16 -7.89 5.92
CA THR A 284 5.24 -7.78 6.90
C THR A 284 6.02 -6.48 6.76
N ILE A 285 6.16 -5.90 5.57
CA ILE A 285 6.76 -4.57 5.39
C ILE A 285 6.01 -3.51 6.20
N ASN A 286 4.69 -3.46 6.06
CA ASN A 286 3.88 -2.45 6.75
C ASN A 286 3.98 -2.61 8.28
N ILE A 287 3.99 -3.86 8.75
CA ILE A 287 4.19 -4.20 10.16
C ILE A 287 5.58 -3.74 10.63
N LEU A 288 6.64 -4.03 9.87
CA LEU A 288 8.01 -3.69 10.23
C LEU A 288 8.21 -2.16 10.29
N PHE A 289 7.64 -1.40 9.35
CA PHE A 289 7.76 0.06 9.37
C PHE A 289 7.14 0.70 10.61
N ILE A 290 6.00 0.17 11.07
CA ILE A 290 5.29 0.70 12.24
C ILE A 290 5.94 0.21 13.55
N ASN A 291 6.36 -1.06 13.61
CA ASN A 291 6.79 -1.69 14.86
C ASN A 291 8.30 -1.59 15.15
N SER A 292 9.11 -1.07 14.22
CA SER A 292 10.57 -0.91 14.44
C SER A 292 10.92 0.35 15.24
N VAL A 293 9.93 1.19 15.55
CA VAL A 293 10.07 2.41 16.35
C VAL A 293 9.05 2.42 17.49
N ASP A 294 9.19 3.38 18.41
CA ASP A 294 8.19 3.61 19.44
C ASP A 294 6.83 4.06 18.86
N LEU A 295 5.75 3.81 19.61
CA LEU A 295 4.38 4.10 19.18
C LEU A 295 4.16 5.58 18.79
N LYS A 296 4.86 6.53 19.42
CA LYS A 296 4.73 7.97 19.12
C LYS A 296 5.28 8.29 17.72
N ARG A 297 6.34 7.61 17.27
CA ARG A 297 7.00 7.83 15.97
C ARG A 297 6.51 6.91 14.84
N GLY A 298 5.63 5.96 15.14
CA GLY A 298 5.08 4.99 14.16
C GLY A 298 4.55 5.63 12.87
N PRO A 299 3.74 6.70 12.92
CA PRO A 299 3.25 7.37 11.71
C PRO A 299 4.39 7.96 10.86
N SER A 300 5.27 8.76 11.46
CA SER A 300 6.44 9.34 10.77
C SER A 300 7.35 8.28 10.17
N ALA A 301 7.63 7.20 10.90
CA ALA A 301 8.42 6.07 10.42
C ALA A 301 7.77 5.39 9.20
N PHE A 302 6.46 5.12 9.26
CA PHE A 302 5.71 4.54 8.15
C PHE A 302 5.75 5.42 6.90
N GLY A 303 5.48 6.73 7.03
CA GLY A 303 5.51 7.66 5.91
C GLY A 303 6.88 7.74 5.24
N GLN A 304 7.93 7.93 6.04
CA GLN A 304 9.31 8.02 5.53
C GLN A 304 9.77 6.71 4.87
N ALA A 305 9.46 5.57 5.46
CA ALA A 305 9.82 4.26 4.91
C ALA A 305 9.10 3.98 3.57
N GLN A 306 7.80 4.27 3.46
CA GLN A 306 7.07 4.12 2.21
C GLN A 306 7.64 5.01 1.10
N MET A 307 7.99 6.26 1.43
CA MET A 307 8.61 7.17 0.47
C MET A 307 9.93 6.58 -0.07
N VAL A 308 10.84 6.13 0.80
CA VAL A 308 12.15 5.60 0.36
C VAL A 308 11.98 4.31 -0.46
N THR A 309 11.18 3.36 0.02
CA THR A 309 10.99 2.07 -0.66
C THR A 309 10.26 2.21 -2.00
N SER A 310 9.42 3.24 -2.15
CA SER A 310 8.72 3.51 -3.40
C SER A 310 9.64 3.88 -4.55
N LEU A 311 10.66 4.71 -4.30
CA LEU A 311 11.64 5.10 -5.30
C LEU A 311 12.32 3.87 -5.90
N SER A 312 12.71 2.92 -5.05
CA SER A 312 13.29 1.64 -5.49
C SER A 312 12.29 0.81 -6.31
N SER A 313 11.03 0.73 -5.87
CA SER A 313 10.01 -0.08 -6.55
C SER A 313 9.63 0.44 -7.94
N VAL A 314 9.72 1.76 -8.17
CA VAL A 314 9.44 2.38 -9.47
C VAL A 314 10.65 2.27 -10.40
N ALA A 315 11.87 2.44 -9.87
CA ALA A 315 13.10 2.36 -10.65
C ALA A 315 13.34 0.94 -11.21
N GLY A 316 12.97 -0.10 -10.46
CA GLY A 316 13.19 -1.50 -10.83
C GLY A 316 12.63 -1.89 -12.20
N PRO A 317 11.30 -1.84 -12.41
CA PRO A 317 10.70 -2.16 -13.70
C PRO A 317 11.19 -1.27 -14.85
N ALA A 318 11.49 0.01 -14.59
CA ALA A 318 11.96 0.94 -15.61
C ALA A 318 13.38 0.61 -16.14
N ILE A 319 14.23 0.00 -15.30
CA ILE A 319 15.59 -0.42 -15.68
C ILE A 319 15.58 -1.84 -16.28
N ALA A 320 14.64 -2.69 -15.86
CA ALA A 320 14.55 -4.07 -16.30
C ALA A 320 13.82 -4.26 -17.65
N GLY A 321 13.02 -3.28 -18.09
CA GLY A 321 12.23 -3.32 -19.33
C GLY A 321 12.98 -2.79 -20.53
#